data_AF-A0A965P7Y0-F1
#
_entry.id   AF-A0A965P7Y0-F1
#
_cell.length_a   1.000
_cell.length_b   1.000
_cell.length_c   1.000
_cell.angle_alpha   90.00
_cell.angle_beta   90.00
_cell.angle_gamma   90.00
#
_symmetry.space_group_name_H-M   'P 1'
#
loop_
_entity.id
_entity.type
_entity.pdbx_description
1 polymer ?
#
loop_
_entity_poly.entity_id
_entity_poly.type
_entity_poly.pdbx_seq_one_letter_code
_entity_poly.pdbx_strand_id
1 'polypeptide(L)'
;MKTMFEFDIYHEKEVEKVEVSTNEKGEEVKVTSKVKTTVPVKLAIKKPTRSLFDEAELFYGVRLSEGIKAGLLTRALLAKRFNNDGGVLSEEEQKEYNDLYNNFLNLQVDFQKLSLKQESLRTEEEKSELAKIIEKMTETREMIQKYEMAQANLFEQTAENRARNKTIMWWVLQLSLIEGEDKKLKELFGEGTYEDKLKRYDEIEESELGLEKIALQKLLYLISFWYIGRAATQEEFSKLLDAINKDVKKAEK
;
A
#
# COMPACT_ATOMS: atom_id res chain seq x y z
N MET A 1 17.84 4.53 -18.80
CA MET A 1 17.32 4.07 -17.49
C MET A 1 16.37 2.92 -17.73
N LYS A 2 16.45 1.82 -16.97
CA LYS A 2 15.49 0.70 -17.07
C LYS A 2 14.39 0.89 -16.04
N THR A 3 13.14 0.66 -16.44
CA THR A 3 11.95 0.73 -15.58
C THR A 3 11.47 -0.68 -15.25
N MET A 4 10.88 -0.84 -14.07
CA MET A 4 10.22 -2.07 -13.62
C MET A 4 8.72 -2.04 -13.93
N PHE A 5 8.11 -0.85 -13.91
CA PHE A 5 6.69 -0.62 -14.18
C PHE A 5 6.49 0.81 -14.69
N GLU A 6 5.58 0.99 -15.65
CA GLU A 6 5.18 2.30 -16.18
C GLU A 6 3.65 2.35 -16.27
N PHE A 7 3.06 3.50 -15.95
CA PHE A 7 1.62 3.70 -15.99
C PHE A 7 1.29 5.18 -16.12
N ASP A 8 0.11 5.49 -16.63
CA ASP A 8 -0.34 6.86 -16.77
C ASP A 8 -1.24 7.26 -15.60
N ILE A 9 -1.09 8.51 -15.16
CA ILE A 9 -2.07 9.19 -14.32
C ILE A 9 -2.68 10.35 -15.10
N TYR A 10 -3.92 10.67 -14.75
CA TYR A 10 -4.68 11.71 -15.43
C TYR A 10 -4.88 12.86 -14.47
N HIS A 11 -4.56 14.07 -14.92
CA HIS A 11 -4.79 15.29 -14.15
C HIS A 11 -5.45 16.35 -15.03
N GLU A 12 -6.33 17.15 -14.44
CA GLU A 12 -6.97 18.26 -15.12
C GLU A 12 -5.98 19.43 -15.24
N LYS A 13 -5.73 19.87 -16.47
CA LYS A 13 -4.95 21.08 -16.75
C LYS A 13 -5.83 22.11 -17.42
N GLU A 14 -5.78 23.36 -16.96
CA GLU A 14 -6.35 24.48 -17.73
C GLU A 14 -5.44 24.76 -18.92
N VAL A 15 -5.97 24.60 -20.13
CA VAL A 15 -5.27 24.90 -21.37
C VAL A 15 -5.97 26.08 -22.04
N GLU A 16 -5.20 27.09 -22.45
CA GLU A 16 -5.72 28.18 -23.27
C GLU A 16 -5.92 27.69 -24.70
N LYS A 17 -7.18 27.60 -25.11
CA LYS A 17 -7.56 27.27 -26.48
C LYS A 17 -7.79 28.59 -27.23
N VAL A 18 -6.92 28.88 -28.19
CA VAL A 18 -7.06 30.03 -29.10
C VAL A 18 -7.88 29.58 -30.30
N GLU A 19 -9.15 29.99 -30.38
CA GLU A 19 -9.96 29.82 -31.58
C GLU A 19 -9.88 31.11 -32.41
N VAL A 20 -9.44 30.97 -33.66
CA VAL A 20 -9.45 32.07 -34.64
C VAL A 20 -10.79 32.02 -35.36
N SER A 21 -11.64 33.02 -35.15
CA SER A 21 -12.87 33.21 -35.92
C SER A 21 -12.78 34.47 -36.76
N THR A 22 -13.46 34.47 -37.91
CA THR A 22 -13.52 35.62 -38.81
C THR A 22 -14.86 36.31 -38.64
N ASN A 23 -14.88 37.59 -38.27
CA ASN A 23 -16.12 38.37 -38.24
C ASN A 23 -16.57 38.73 -39.68
N GLU A 24 -17.84 39.12 -39.86
CA GLU A 24 -18.49 39.43 -41.15
C GLU A 24 -17.80 40.52 -42.02
N LYS A 25 -16.72 41.15 -41.53
CA LYS A 25 -15.89 42.14 -42.24
C LYS A 25 -14.50 41.63 -42.67
N GLY A 26 -14.18 40.35 -42.44
CA GLY A 26 -12.92 39.74 -42.90
C GLY A 26 -11.70 39.94 -42.00
N GLU A 27 -11.87 40.40 -40.75
CA GLU A 27 -10.78 40.53 -39.77
C GLU A 27 -10.75 39.32 -38.81
N GLU A 28 -9.54 38.84 -38.51
CA GLU A 28 -9.30 37.72 -37.59
C GLU A 28 -9.53 38.15 -36.13
N VAL A 29 -10.45 37.49 -35.45
CA VAL A 29 -10.68 37.64 -34.01
C VAL A 29 -10.13 36.39 -33.31
N LYS A 30 -9.18 36.57 -32.39
CA LYS A 30 -8.71 35.51 -31.50
C LYS A 30 -9.58 35.48 -30.26
N VAL A 31 -10.38 34.43 -30.09
CA VAL A 31 -11.09 34.14 -28.85
C VAL A 31 -10.24 33.17 -28.03
N THR A 32 -9.65 33.65 -26.95
CA THR A 32 -8.92 32.82 -25.99
C THR A 32 -9.94 32.29 -24.97
N SER A 33 -10.20 30.98 -25.01
CA SER A 33 -11.06 30.31 -24.02
C SER A 33 -10.21 29.38 -23.15
N LYS A 34 -10.42 29.42 -21.83
CA LYS A 34 -9.77 28.48 -20.89
C LYS A 34 -10.61 27.21 -20.82
N VAL A 35 -10.07 26.09 -21.29
CA VAL A 35 -10.75 24.79 -21.25
C VAL A 35 -9.97 23.84 -20.34
N LYS A 36 -10.65 23.25 -19.36
CA LYS A 36 -10.09 22.18 -18.54
C LYS A 36 -9.99 20.91 -19.38
N THR A 37 -8.77 20.44 -19.62
CA THR A 37 -8.52 19.21 -20.38
C THR A 37 -7.75 18.23 -19.51
N THR A 38 -8.19 16.98 -19.49
CA THR A 38 -7.49 15.91 -18.80
C THR A 38 -6.30 15.46 -19.64
N VAL A 39 -5.08 15.62 -19.11
CA VAL A 39 -3.85 15.26 -19.81
C VAL A 39 -3.20 14.05 -19.11
N PRO A 40 -2.78 13.02 -19.86
CA PRO A 40 -2.03 11.91 -19.29
C PRO A 40 -0.59 12.36 -18.96
N VAL A 41 -0.13 12.00 -17.77
CA VAL A 41 1.25 12.12 -17.32
C VAL A 41 1.76 10.74 -16.97
N LYS A 42 2.86 10.34 -17.59
CA LYS A 42 3.46 9.04 -17.35
C LYS A 42 4.24 9.01 -16.04
N LEU A 43 4.03 7.97 -15.24
CA LEU A 43 4.82 7.61 -14.08
C LEU A 43 5.57 6.32 -14.33
N ALA A 44 6.68 6.14 -13.61
CA ALA A 44 7.42 4.89 -13.66
C ALA A 44 8.09 4.54 -12.33
N ILE A 45 8.30 3.25 -12.11
CA ILE A 45 9.16 2.74 -11.05
C ILE A 45 10.49 2.35 -11.70
N LYS A 46 11.57 3.01 -11.30
CA LYS A 46 12.94 2.68 -11.74
C LYS A 46 13.28 1.25 -11.33
N LYS A 47 13.91 0.48 -12.22
CA LYS A 47 14.44 -0.82 -11.85
C LYS A 47 15.70 -0.63 -11.00
N PRO A 48 15.73 -1.11 -9.74
CA PRO A 48 16.90 -0.94 -8.89
C PRO A 48 18.12 -1.67 -9.45
N THR A 49 19.29 -1.07 -9.25
CA THR A 49 20.59 -1.67 -9.60
C THR A 49 21.15 -2.43 -8.41
N ARG A 50 22.15 -3.29 -8.64
CA ARG A 50 22.85 -3.99 -7.55
C ARG A 50 23.45 -3.02 -6.52
N SER A 51 24.01 -1.89 -6.96
CA SER A 51 24.53 -0.84 -6.06
C SER A 51 23.43 -0.28 -5.16
N LEU A 52 22.25 -0.03 -5.73
CA LEU A 52 21.13 0.55 -4.98
C LEU A 52 20.62 -0.40 -3.90
N PHE A 53 20.71 -1.72 -4.12
CA PHE A 53 20.43 -2.72 -3.07
C PHE A 53 21.45 -2.68 -1.94
N ASP A 54 22.75 -2.62 -2.26
CA ASP A 54 23.80 -2.53 -1.23
C ASP A 54 23.63 -1.24 -0.38
N GLU A 55 23.28 -0.11 -1.02
CA GLU A 55 22.99 1.16 -0.35
C GLU A 55 21.76 1.07 0.57
N ALA A 56 20.69 0.43 0.10
CA ALA A 56 19.48 0.22 0.91
C ALA A 56 19.74 -0.68 2.12
N GLU A 57 20.55 -1.72 1.98
CA GLU A 57 20.93 -2.61 3.08
C GLU A 57 21.74 -1.84 4.14
N LEU A 58 22.70 -1.03 3.71
CA LEU A 58 23.45 -0.16 4.61
C LEU A 58 22.53 0.85 5.30
N PHE A 59 21.63 1.49 4.56
CA PHE A 59 20.66 2.44 5.11
C PHE A 59 19.79 1.77 6.18
N TYR A 60 19.25 0.58 5.91
CA TYR A 60 18.48 -0.19 6.89
C TYR A 60 19.29 -0.46 8.17
N GLY A 61 20.54 -0.93 8.03
CA GLY A 61 21.42 -1.22 9.16
C GLY A 61 21.69 0.01 10.04
N VAL A 62 21.93 1.17 9.42
CA VAL A 62 22.11 2.44 10.14
C VAL A 62 20.83 2.82 10.89
N ARG A 63 19.65 2.77 10.24
CA ARG A 63 18.37 3.14 10.88
C ARG A 63 17.97 2.17 11.99
N LEU A 64 18.30 0.89 11.85
CA LEU A 64 18.13 -0.09 12.93
C LEU A 64 19.01 0.26 14.14
N SER A 65 20.28 0.58 13.91
CA SER A 65 21.21 0.98 14.97
C SER A 65 20.76 2.26 15.69
N GLU A 66 20.30 3.27 14.94
CA GLU A 66 19.74 4.49 15.51
C GLU A 66 18.51 4.21 16.37
N GLY A 67 17.58 3.37 15.89
CA GLY A 67 16.40 2.97 16.65
C GLY A 67 16.74 2.30 17.97
N ILE A 68 17.69 1.36 17.94
CA ILE A 68 18.18 0.68 19.15
C ILE A 68 18.82 1.68 20.12
N LYS A 69 19.67 2.59 19.62
CA LYS A 69 20.31 3.64 20.44
C LYS A 69 19.29 4.61 21.05
N ALA A 70 18.17 4.86 20.36
CA ALA A 70 17.06 5.65 20.86
C ALA A 70 16.16 4.90 21.86
N GLY A 71 16.49 3.65 22.21
CA GLY A 71 15.78 2.85 23.21
C GLY A 71 14.67 1.97 22.67
N LEU A 72 14.51 1.85 21.34
CA LEU A 72 13.57 0.90 20.76
C LEU A 72 14.06 -0.54 20.99
N LEU A 73 13.14 -1.40 21.40
CA LEU A 73 13.43 -2.82 21.55
C LEU A 73 13.42 -3.52 20.19
N THR A 74 14.32 -4.47 20.03
CA THR A 74 14.25 -5.42 18.92
C THR A 74 13.09 -6.38 19.14
N ARG A 75 12.62 -7.04 18.08
CA ARG A 75 11.55 -8.05 18.19
C ARG A 75 11.89 -9.13 19.23
N ALA A 76 13.14 -9.58 19.25
CA ALA A 76 13.62 -10.58 20.20
C ALA A 76 13.65 -10.07 21.65
N LEU A 77 14.11 -8.83 21.89
CA LEU A 77 14.13 -8.24 23.22
C LEU A 77 12.71 -7.98 23.75
N LEU A 78 11.82 -7.52 22.87
CA LEU A 78 10.42 -7.28 23.23
C LEU A 78 9.71 -8.61 23.58
N ALA A 79 9.92 -9.66 22.79
CA ALA A 79 9.40 -10.99 23.09
C ALA A 79 9.92 -11.52 24.44
N LYS A 80 11.22 -11.34 24.72
CA LYS A 80 11.81 -11.71 26.02
C LYS A 80 11.17 -10.95 27.18
N ARG A 81 10.88 -9.65 26.99
CA ARG A 81 10.21 -8.83 28.00
C ARG A 81 8.80 -9.33 28.29
N PHE A 82 7.98 -9.55 27.26
CA PHE A 82 6.64 -10.11 27.46
C PHE A 82 6.67 -11.46 28.15
N ASN A 83 7.59 -12.36 27.78
CA ASN A 83 7.73 -13.64 28.46
C ASN A 83 8.07 -13.49 29.96
N ASN A 84 8.85 -12.49 30.34
CA ASN A 84 9.15 -12.21 31.75
C ASN A 84 7.96 -11.58 32.49
N ASP A 85 7.12 -10.83 31.77
CA ASP A 85 5.95 -10.13 32.32
C ASP A 85 4.66 -11.00 32.29
N GLY A 86 4.78 -12.31 32.07
CA GLY A 86 3.66 -13.26 32.10
C GLY A 86 3.06 -13.61 30.73
N GLY A 87 3.69 -13.18 29.63
CA GLY A 87 3.25 -13.41 28.27
C GLY A 87 2.69 -12.15 27.61
N VAL A 88 2.24 -12.30 26.36
CA VAL A 88 1.64 -11.20 25.59
C VAL A 88 0.15 -11.03 25.93
N LEU A 89 -0.50 -12.13 26.29
CA LEU A 89 -1.90 -12.20 26.68
C LEU A 89 -1.97 -12.50 28.17
N SER A 90 -2.98 -11.98 28.85
CA SER A 90 -3.37 -12.46 30.17
C SER A 90 -3.80 -13.93 30.12
N GLU A 91 -3.80 -14.61 31.26
CA GLU A 91 -4.25 -16.01 31.34
C GLU A 91 -5.71 -16.18 30.85
N GLU A 92 -6.56 -15.18 31.10
CA GLU A 92 -7.96 -15.15 30.64
C GLU A 92 -8.03 -15.02 29.12
N GLU A 93 -7.33 -14.05 28.53
CA GLU A 93 -7.24 -13.89 27.07
C GLU A 93 -6.64 -15.11 26.38
N GLN A 94 -5.65 -15.76 26.99
CA GLN A 94 -5.05 -16.98 26.46
C GLN A 94 -6.05 -18.13 26.45
N LYS A 95 -6.88 -18.25 27.49
CA LYS A 95 -7.95 -19.25 27.57
C LYS A 95 -9.03 -18.97 26.52
N GLU A 96 -9.51 -17.73 26.42
CA GLU A 96 -10.49 -17.33 25.40
C GLU A 96 -9.97 -17.60 23.98
N TYR A 97 -8.71 -17.26 23.71
CA TYR A 97 -8.07 -17.53 22.42
C TYR A 97 -8.01 -19.03 22.11
N ASN A 98 -7.62 -19.87 23.08
CA ASN A 98 -7.60 -21.32 22.91
C ASN A 98 -9.00 -21.91 22.69
N ASP A 99 -10.00 -21.41 23.40
CA ASP A 99 -11.40 -21.84 23.27
C ASP A 99 -11.95 -21.48 21.89
N LEU A 100 -11.65 -20.27 21.39
CA LEU A 100 -11.98 -19.86 20.02
C LEU A 100 -11.31 -20.76 18.98
N TYR A 101 -10.04 -21.10 19.16
CA TYR A 101 -9.32 -21.96 18.22
C TYR A 101 -9.89 -23.38 18.19
N ASN A 102 -10.19 -23.95 19.35
CA ASN A 102 -10.84 -25.25 19.47
C ASN A 102 -12.24 -25.25 18.85
N ASN A 103 -13.03 -24.20 19.09
CA ASN A 103 -14.34 -24.03 18.48
C ASN A 103 -14.24 -23.94 16.96
N PHE A 104 -13.29 -23.17 16.44
CA PHE A 104 -13.05 -23.06 15.00
C PHE A 104 -12.70 -24.41 14.36
N LEU A 105 -11.84 -25.21 15.00
CA LEU A 105 -11.49 -26.56 14.53
C LEU A 105 -12.71 -27.49 14.52
N ASN A 106 -13.54 -27.45 15.56
CA ASN A 106 -14.78 -28.25 15.62
C ASN A 106 -15.74 -27.87 14.50
N LEU A 107 -15.98 -26.56 14.29
CA LEU A 107 -16.81 -26.06 13.20
C LEU A 107 -16.24 -26.46 11.83
N GLN A 108 -14.92 -26.47 11.67
CA GLN A 108 -14.28 -26.90 10.42
C GLN A 108 -14.48 -28.39 10.16
N VAL A 109 -14.41 -29.24 11.20
CA VAL A 109 -14.71 -30.67 11.10
C VAL A 109 -16.17 -30.89 10.69
N ASP A 110 -17.11 -30.17 11.30
CA ASP A 110 -18.54 -30.31 10.98
C ASP A 110 -18.86 -29.79 9.57
N PHE A 111 -18.25 -28.68 9.18
CA PHE A 111 -18.28 -28.19 7.81
C PHE A 111 -17.78 -29.26 6.83
N GLN A 112 -16.63 -29.88 7.09
CA GLN A 112 -16.09 -30.93 6.22
C GLN A 112 -17.04 -32.12 6.10
N LYS A 113 -17.58 -32.62 7.22
CA LYS A 113 -18.53 -33.75 7.22
C LYS A 113 -19.76 -33.48 6.33
N LEU A 114 -20.36 -32.30 6.46
CA LEU A 114 -21.53 -31.90 5.66
C LEU A 114 -21.15 -31.60 4.19
N SER A 115 -19.93 -31.11 3.98
CA SER A 115 -19.40 -30.80 2.65
C SER A 115 -19.09 -32.04 1.80
N LEU A 116 -18.86 -33.21 2.43
CA LEU A 116 -18.62 -34.48 1.72
C LEU A 116 -19.84 -34.96 0.92
N LYS A 117 -21.06 -34.56 1.30
CA LYS A 117 -22.26 -34.83 0.51
C LYS A 117 -22.31 -33.90 -0.69
N GLN A 118 -22.64 -34.43 -1.88
CA GLN A 118 -22.94 -33.60 -3.05
C GLN A 118 -24.07 -32.62 -2.73
N GLU A 119 -23.92 -31.38 -3.18
CA GLU A 119 -24.86 -30.29 -2.87
C GLU A 119 -26.30 -30.58 -3.31
N SER A 120 -26.47 -31.27 -4.43
CA SER A 120 -27.76 -31.72 -4.96
C SER A 120 -28.45 -32.79 -4.10
N LEU A 121 -27.71 -33.44 -3.20
CA LEU A 121 -28.21 -34.50 -2.31
C LEU A 121 -28.46 -34.00 -0.88
N ARG A 122 -28.19 -32.72 -0.58
CA ARG A 122 -28.41 -32.14 0.74
C ARG A 122 -29.87 -31.74 0.95
N THR A 123 -30.43 -32.03 2.12
CA THR A 123 -31.76 -31.53 2.50
C THR A 123 -31.72 -30.02 2.74
N GLU A 124 -32.89 -29.37 2.77
CA GLU A 124 -32.96 -27.94 3.10
C GLU A 124 -32.50 -27.66 4.53
N GLU A 125 -32.72 -28.57 5.48
CA GLU A 125 -32.15 -28.45 6.83
C GLU A 125 -30.61 -28.49 6.79
N GLU A 126 -30.02 -29.42 6.04
CA GLU A 126 -28.56 -29.55 5.91
C GLU A 126 -27.93 -28.32 5.25
N LYS A 127 -28.61 -27.71 4.27
CA LYS A 127 -28.17 -26.45 3.65
C LYS A 127 -28.22 -25.28 4.65
N SER A 128 -29.29 -25.19 5.43
CA SER A 128 -29.43 -24.18 6.49
C SER A 128 -28.39 -24.36 7.60
N GLU A 129 -28.11 -25.59 8.02
CA GLU A 129 -27.05 -25.88 8.99
C GLU A 129 -25.66 -25.54 8.45
N LEU A 130 -25.38 -25.88 7.19
CA LEU A 130 -24.12 -25.52 6.55
C LEU A 130 -23.92 -24.00 6.52
N ALA A 131 -24.96 -23.23 6.18
CA ALA A 131 -24.90 -21.77 6.19
C ALA A 131 -24.57 -21.22 7.59
N LYS A 132 -25.21 -21.74 8.65
CA LYS A 132 -24.93 -21.35 10.04
C LYS A 132 -23.51 -21.72 10.48
N ILE A 133 -22.99 -22.86 10.04
CA ILE A 133 -21.60 -23.27 10.33
C ILE A 133 -20.63 -22.29 9.67
N ILE A 134 -20.84 -21.95 8.39
CA ILE A 134 -20.00 -20.98 7.67
C ILE A 134 -20.01 -19.61 8.35
N GLU A 135 -21.19 -19.13 8.76
CA GLU A 135 -21.34 -17.88 9.50
C GLU A 135 -20.53 -17.90 10.81
N LYS A 136 -20.74 -18.91 11.66
CA LYS A 136 -19.99 -19.07 12.92
C LYS A 136 -18.49 -19.24 12.72
N MET A 137 -18.07 -19.95 11.66
CA MET A 137 -16.66 -20.08 11.31
C MET A 137 -16.05 -18.72 10.96
N THR A 138 -16.80 -17.89 10.23
CA THR A 138 -16.36 -16.54 9.84
C THR A 138 -16.24 -15.65 11.07
N GLU A 139 -17.26 -15.62 11.93
CA GLU A 139 -17.24 -14.87 13.20
C GLU A 139 -16.09 -15.31 14.11
N THR A 140 -15.92 -16.62 14.31
CA THR A 140 -14.85 -17.16 15.17
C THR A 140 -13.48 -16.81 14.60
N ARG A 141 -13.30 -16.88 13.26
CA ARG A 141 -12.06 -16.48 12.59
C ARG A 141 -11.76 -15.00 12.78
N GLU A 142 -12.77 -14.13 12.64
CA GLU A 142 -12.60 -12.69 12.88
C GLU A 142 -12.15 -12.40 14.32
N MET A 143 -12.72 -13.11 15.29
CA MET A 143 -12.32 -12.97 16.69
C MET A 143 -10.87 -13.45 16.92
N ILE A 144 -10.48 -14.60 16.36
CA ILE A 144 -9.08 -15.07 16.40
C ILE A 144 -8.13 -14.02 15.79
N GLN A 145 -8.49 -13.48 14.63
CA GLN A 145 -7.70 -12.43 13.97
C GLN A 145 -7.55 -11.18 14.83
N LYS A 146 -8.54 -10.80 15.64
CA LYS A 146 -8.41 -9.65 16.56
C LYS A 146 -7.31 -9.88 17.60
N TYR A 147 -7.23 -11.08 18.21
CA TYR A 147 -6.15 -11.40 19.15
C TYR A 147 -4.79 -11.44 18.45
N GLU A 148 -4.71 -12.04 17.26
CA GLU A 148 -3.47 -12.08 16.47
C GLU A 148 -3.01 -10.67 16.07
N MET A 149 -3.94 -9.79 15.66
CA MET A 149 -3.65 -8.38 15.37
C MET A 149 -3.18 -7.63 16.61
N ALA A 150 -3.84 -7.81 17.76
CA ALA A 150 -3.41 -7.20 19.01
C ALA A 150 -1.96 -7.61 19.37
N GLN A 151 -1.62 -8.89 19.23
CA GLN A 151 -0.24 -9.36 19.40
C GLN A 151 0.71 -8.75 18.35
N ALA A 152 0.31 -8.70 17.09
CA ALA A 152 1.14 -8.16 16.00
C ALA A 152 1.46 -6.68 16.21
N ASN A 153 0.46 -5.89 16.65
CA ASN A 153 0.58 -4.46 16.92
C ASN A 153 1.63 -4.16 18.00
N LEU A 154 1.81 -5.04 18.98
CA LEU A 154 2.85 -4.88 20.01
C LEU A 154 4.25 -4.89 19.40
N PHE A 155 4.47 -5.66 18.33
CA PHE A 155 5.75 -5.69 17.63
C PHE A 155 5.88 -4.59 16.57
N GLU A 156 4.84 -3.81 16.28
CA GLU A 156 4.87 -2.77 15.26
C GLU A 156 5.89 -1.66 15.60
N GLN A 157 6.08 -1.36 16.88
CA GLN A 157 6.99 -0.31 17.35
C GLN A 157 8.45 -0.75 17.53
N THR A 158 8.78 -1.97 17.10
CA THR A 158 10.15 -2.50 17.18
C THR A 158 11.13 -1.69 16.33
N ALA A 159 12.41 -1.73 16.72
CA ALA A 159 13.49 -1.06 16.00
C ALA A 159 13.55 -1.52 14.53
N GLU A 160 13.36 -2.81 14.27
CA GLU A 160 13.34 -3.39 12.93
C GLU A 160 12.20 -2.85 12.08
N ASN A 161 10.98 -2.74 12.63
CA ASN A 161 9.84 -2.21 11.89
C ASN A 161 10.01 -0.71 11.59
N ARG A 162 10.54 0.08 12.53
CA ARG A 162 10.88 1.48 12.28
C ARG A 162 11.94 1.64 11.18
N ALA A 163 13.00 0.83 11.22
CA ALA A 163 14.03 0.84 10.19
C ALA A 163 13.50 0.39 8.82
N ARG A 164 12.65 -0.64 8.80
CA ARG A 164 11.97 -1.12 7.58
C ARG A 164 11.13 -0.02 6.94
N ASN A 165 10.29 0.67 7.71
CA ASN A 165 9.43 1.72 7.17
C ASN A 165 10.24 2.88 6.60
N LYS A 166 11.34 3.28 7.26
CA LYS A 166 12.27 4.27 6.71
C LYS A 166 12.94 3.78 5.41
N THR A 167 13.25 2.49 5.33
CA THR A 167 13.87 1.88 4.14
C THR A 167 12.88 1.82 2.97
N ILE A 168 11.59 1.54 3.22
CA ILE A 168 10.54 1.66 2.21
C ILE A 168 10.49 3.09 1.67
N MET A 169 10.49 4.10 2.55
CA MET A 169 10.52 5.50 2.12
C MET A 169 11.78 5.80 1.30
N TRP A 170 12.96 5.32 1.73
CA TRP A 170 14.18 5.45 0.96
C TRP A 170 14.01 4.89 -0.47
N TRP A 171 13.42 3.70 -0.62
CA TRP A 171 13.13 3.15 -1.95
C TRP A 171 12.16 4.01 -2.76
N VAL A 172 11.13 4.57 -2.13
CA VAL A 172 10.22 5.50 -2.81
C VAL A 172 10.99 6.70 -3.35
N LEU A 173 11.87 7.31 -2.55
CA LEU A 173 12.69 8.44 -2.95
C LEU A 173 13.65 8.12 -4.10
N GLN A 174 14.17 6.89 -4.16
CA GLN A 174 15.15 6.50 -5.19
C GLN A 174 14.53 5.95 -6.47
N LEU A 175 13.32 5.38 -6.41
CA LEU A 175 12.73 4.67 -7.54
C LEU A 175 11.59 5.41 -8.23
N SER A 176 11.05 6.47 -7.63
CA SER A 176 9.91 7.22 -8.17
C SER A 176 10.31 8.10 -9.35
N LEU A 177 9.65 7.89 -10.49
CA LEU A 177 9.85 8.66 -11.70
C LEU A 177 8.55 9.28 -12.18
N ILE A 178 8.65 10.50 -12.71
CA ILE A 178 7.55 11.27 -13.30
C ILE A 178 7.97 11.83 -14.66
N GLU A 179 7.05 11.88 -15.61
CA GLU A 179 7.24 12.54 -16.89
C GLU A 179 7.25 14.06 -16.71
N GLY A 180 8.38 14.69 -17.08
CA GLY A 180 8.50 16.14 -17.12
C GLY A 180 7.89 16.76 -18.39
N GLU A 181 7.93 18.09 -18.47
CA GLU A 181 7.40 18.84 -19.62
C GLU A 181 8.07 18.47 -20.96
N ASP A 182 9.32 18.01 -20.91
CA ASP A 182 10.10 17.54 -22.06
C ASP A 182 9.77 16.11 -22.49
N LYS A 183 8.68 15.52 -21.95
CA LYS A 183 8.25 14.14 -22.20
C LYS A 183 9.30 13.08 -21.86
N LYS A 184 10.22 13.41 -20.95
CA LYS A 184 11.22 12.47 -20.41
C LYS A 184 10.91 12.15 -18.97
N LEU A 185 11.15 10.89 -18.59
CA LEU A 185 11.08 10.44 -17.20
C LEU A 185 12.24 11.01 -16.39
N LYS A 186 11.91 11.65 -15.28
CA LYS A 186 12.84 12.25 -14.31
C LYS A 186 12.52 11.77 -12.90
N GLU A 187 13.47 11.88 -11.99
CA GLU A 187 13.27 11.52 -10.58
C GLU A 187 12.25 12.48 -9.94
N LEU A 188 11.19 11.95 -9.33
CA LEU A 188 10.11 12.74 -8.74
C LEU A 188 10.62 13.70 -7.65
N PHE A 189 11.62 13.26 -6.88
CA PHE A 189 12.18 14.02 -5.77
C PHE A 189 13.44 14.80 -6.14
N GLY A 190 13.77 14.88 -7.44
CA GLY A 190 14.99 15.53 -7.92
C GLY A 190 16.28 14.76 -7.60
N GLU A 191 17.40 15.41 -7.85
CA GLU A 191 18.75 14.91 -7.54
C GLU A 191 19.21 15.43 -6.17
N GLY A 192 20.15 14.73 -5.53
CA GLY A 192 20.73 15.17 -4.26
C GLY A 192 20.86 14.05 -3.24
N THR A 193 21.14 14.45 -2.00
CA THR A 193 21.26 13.53 -0.87
C THR A 193 19.90 12.95 -0.46
N TYR A 194 19.90 11.95 0.42
CA TYR A 194 18.67 11.43 1.00
C TYR A 194 17.87 12.54 1.70
N GLU A 195 18.55 13.43 2.41
CA GLU A 195 17.98 14.55 3.14
C GLU A 195 17.34 15.58 2.20
N ASP A 196 17.94 15.84 1.04
CA ASP A 196 17.37 16.75 0.03
C ASP A 196 16.09 16.17 -0.57
N LYS A 197 16.11 14.88 -0.93
CA LYS A 197 14.92 14.17 -1.44
C LYS A 197 13.81 14.09 -0.40
N LEU A 198 14.16 13.95 0.88
CA LEU A 198 13.20 13.91 1.98
C LEU A 198 12.49 15.26 2.16
N LYS A 199 13.21 16.38 2.07
CA LYS A 199 12.59 17.72 2.07
C LYS A 199 11.61 17.87 0.91
N ARG A 200 11.99 17.42 -0.28
CA ARG A 200 11.09 17.45 -1.44
C ARG A 200 9.85 16.58 -1.24
N TYR A 201 10.00 15.43 -0.59
CA TYR A 201 8.87 14.61 -0.17
C TYR A 201 7.95 15.36 0.79
N ASP A 202 8.50 16.00 1.83
CA ASP A 202 7.70 16.74 2.82
C ASP A 202 6.93 17.89 2.15
N GLU A 203 7.56 18.63 1.22
CA GLU A 203 6.90 19.67 0.42
C GLU A 203 5.72 19.12 -0.40
N ILE A 204 5.88 17.97 -1.06
CA ILE A 204 4.82 17.34 -1.85
C ILE A 204 3.69 16.86 -0.93
N GLU A 205 4.03 16.25 0.21
CA GLU A 205 3.06 15.70 1.16
C GLU A 205 2.24 16.81 1.85
N GLU A 206 2.85 17.96 2.13
CA GLU A 206 2.19 19.12 2.73
C GLU A 206 1.43 19.98 1.71
N SER A 207 1.67 19.78 0.41
CA SER A 207 0.97 20.51 -0.66
C SER A 207 -0.51 20.13 -0.79
N GLU A 208 -1.30 20.99 -1.44
CA GLU A 208 -2.66 20.65 -1.86
C GLU A 208 -2.65 19.45 -2.83
N LEU A 209 -3.82 18.85 -3.06
CA LEU A 209 -3.92 17.69 -3.96
C LEU A 209 -3.62 18.10 -5.41
N GLY A 210 -2.36 17.95 -5.80
CA GLY A 210 -1.85 18.15 -7.15
C GLY A 210 -1.33 16.87 -7.80
N LEU A 211 -0.83 17.01 -9.03
CA LEU A 211 -0.25 15.92 -9.81
C LEU A 211 0.85 15.15 -9.05
N GLU A 212 1.78 15.87 -8.43
CA GLU A 212 2.91 15.25 -7.71
C GLU A 212 2.45 14.49 -6.47
N LYS A 213 1.44 14.98 -5.75
CA LYS A 213 0.87 14.30 -4.58
C LYS A 213 0.11 13.04 -4.97
N ILE A 214 -0.65 13.07 -6.07
CA ILE A 214 -1.28 11.88 -6.66
C ILE A 214 -0.23 10.86 -7.09
N ALA A 215 0.86 11.32 -7.72
CA ALA A 215 1.97 10.47 -8.12
C ALA A 215 2.64 9.82 -6.90
N LEU A 216 2.93 10.60 -5.86
CA LEU A 216 3.49 10.15 -4.60
C LEU A 216 2.64 9.04 -3.97
N GLN A 217 1.33 9.24 -3.81
CA GLN A 217 0.43 8.25 -3.20
C GLN A 217 0.44 6.91 -3.95
N LYS A 218 0.37 6.96 -5.29
CA LYS A 218 0.38 5.74 -6.13
C LYS A 218 1.73 5.04 -6.08
N LEU A 219 2.83 5.79 -6.19
CA LEU A 219 4.19 5.22 -6.16
C LEU A 219 4.55 4.66 -4.79
N LEU A 220 4.20 5.36 -3.70
CA LEU A 220 4.35 4.89 -2.33
C LEU A 220 3.67 3.53 -2.12
N TYR A 221 2.42 3.40 -2.57
CA TYR A 221 1.69 2.13 -2.47
C TYR A 221 2.37 1.00 -3.27
N LEU A 222 2.64 1.22 -4.55
CA LEU A 222 3.22 0.19 -5.42
C LEU A 222 4.61 -0.24 -4.96
N ILE A 223 5.48 0.71 -4.59
CA ILE A 223 6.84 0.42 -4.11
C ILE A 223 6.81 -0.29 -2.76
N SER A 224 5.87 0.05 -1.87
CA SER A 224 5.68 -0.67 -0.60
C SER A 224 5.35 -2.14 -0.83
N PHE A 225 4.43 -2.44 -1.74
CA PHE A 225 4.06 -3.82 -2.10
C PHE A 225 5.22 -4.57 -2.77
N TRP A 226 5.98 -3.89 -3.62
CA TRP A 226 7.18 -4.46 -4.21
C TRP A 226 8.22 -4.83 -3.16
N TYR A 227 8.51 -3.91 -2.24
CA TYR A 227 9.53 -4.11 -1.20
C TYR A 227 9.22 -5.31 -0.29
N ILE A 228 7.95 -5.52 0.05
CA ILE A 228 7.52 -6.67 0.86
C ILE A 228 7.29 -7.96 0.03
N GLY A 229 7.68 -7.97 -1.25
CA GLY A 229 7.62 -9.15 -2.12
C GLY A 229 6.21 -9.53 -2.59
N ARG A 230 5.25 -8.60 -2.56
CA ARG A 230 3.86 -8.82 -3.00
C ARG A 230 3.59 -8.37 -4.44
N ALA A 231 4.54 -7.72 -5.09
CA ALA A 231 4.48 -7.37 -6.50
C ALA A 231 5.87 -7.35 -7.13
N ALA A 232 6.05 -8.03 -8.27
CA ALA A 232 7.30 -8.04 -9.02
C ALA A 232 7.08 -7.98 -10.54
N THR A 233 5.86 -8.23 -11.00
CA THR A 233 5.49 -8.27 -12.42
C THR A 233 4.56 -7.12 -12.80
N GLN A 234 4.53 -6.80 -14.10
CA GLN A 234 3.64 -5.78 -14.67
C GLN A 234 2.16 -6.06 -14.35
N GLU A 235 1.75 -7.32 -14.38
CA GLU A 235 0.38 -7.74 -14.09
C GLU A 235 0.01 -7.50 -12.62
N GLU A 236 0.91 -7.83 -11.69
CA GLU A 236 0.70 -7.60 -10.25
C GLU A 236 0.59 -6.11 -9.93
N PHE A 237 1.47 -5.28 -10.50
CA PHE A 237 1.38 -3.82 -10.34
C PHE A 237 0.09 -3.26 -10.93
N SER A 238 -0.35 -3.77 -12.08
CA SER A 238 -1.61 -3.33 -12.71
C SER A 238 -2.83 -3.66 -11.83
N LYS A 239 -2.88 -4.87 -11.25
CA LYS A 239 -3.94 -5.28 -10.31
C LYS A 239 -4.00 -4.37 -9.08
N LEU A 240 -2.84 -4.00 -8.54
CA LEU A 240 -2.73 -3.07 -7.42
C LEU A 240 -3.25 -1.68 -7.79
N LEU A 241 -2.90 -1.17 -8.97
CA LEU A 241 -3.37 0.12 -9.47
C LEU A 241 -4.90 0.14 -9.64
N ASP A 242 -5.46 -0.93 -10.18
CA ASP A 242 -6.91 -1.08 -10.38
C ASP A 242 -7.68 -1.08 -9.05
N ALA A 243 -7.12 -1.70 -8.00
CA ALA A 243 -7.71 -1.68 -6.67
C ALA A 243 -7.81 -0.24 -6.12
N ILE A 244 -6.71 0.52 -6.20
CA ILE A 244 -6.67 1.93 -5.76
C ILE A 244 -7.71 2.77 -6.51
N ASN A 245 -7.81 2.61 -7.83
CA ASN A 245 -8.73 3.40 -8.64
C ASN A 245 -10.22 3.06 -8.38
N LYS A 246 -10.52 1.84 -7.92
CA LYS A 246 -11.89 1.42 -7.55
C LYS A 246 -12.33 2.00 -6.20
N ASP A 247 -11.41 2.10 -5.24
CA ASP A 247 -11.72 2.62 -3.92
C ASP A 247 -11.96 4.14 -3.93
N VAL A 248 -11.24 4.89 -4.77
CA VAL A 248 -11.49 6.34 -4.99
C VAL A 248 -12.92 6.59 -5.52
N LYS A 249 -13.39 5.78 -6.47
CA LYS A 249 -14.76 5.91 -7.02
C LYS A 249 -15.88 5.55 -6.04
N LYS A 250 -15.58 4.84 -4.95
CA LYS A 250 -16.53 4.53 -3.88
C LYS A 250 -16.60 5.64 -2.83
N ALA A 251 -15.51 6.38 -2.61
CA ALA A 251 -15.46 7.48 -1.65
C ALA A 251 -16.16 8.77 -2.16
N GLU A 252 -16.36 8.88 -3.47
CA GLU A 252 -17.07 10.00 -4.13
C GLU A 252 -18.58 9.77 -4.31
N LYS A 253 -19.12 8.66 -3.79
CA LYS A 253 -20.55 8.32 -3.80
C LYS A 253 -21.13 8.32 -2.39
#